data_AF-A0A2N2FPE1-F1
#
_entry.id   AF-A0A2N2FPE1-F1
#
_cell.length_a   1.000
_cell.length_b   1.000
_cell.length_c   1.000
_cell.angle_alpha   90.00
_cell.angle_beta   90.00
_cell.angle_gamma   90.00
#
_symmetry.space_group_name_H-M   'P 1'
#
loop_
_entity.id
_entity.type
_entity.pdbx_description
1 polymer ?
#
loop_
_entity_poly.entity_id
_entity_poly.type
_entity_poly.pdbx_seq_one_letter_code
_entity_poly.pdbx_strand_id
1 'polypeptide(L)'
;RIRKSDPGNPEICNGFAFHGLYSQPEKIKEIDAACRKAEIGCTDCKKMLAGRVAEVLGPVHERMDYYVSHIDEINGIIKEGNKRATVIARKTMDEVRAAVKI
;
A
#
# COMPACT_ATOMS: atom_id res chain seq x y z
N ARG A 1 17.98 -14.49 -11.52
CA ARG A 1 18.87 -15.66 -11.65
C ARG A 1 18.30 -16.62 -12.70
N ILE A 2 19.13 -17.41 -13.37
CA ILE A 2 18.72 -18.25 -14.51
C ILE A 2 18.28 -19.64 -14.04
N ARG A 3 19.02 -20.26 -13.11
CA ARG A 3 18.69 -21.57 -12.51
C ARG A 3 18.30 -21.44 -11.04
N LYS A 4 17.62 -22.46 -10.51
CA LYS A 4 17.22 -22.49 -9.08
C LYS A 4 18.45 -22.51 -8.16
N SER A 5 19.50 -23.21 -8.54
CA SER A 5 20.76 -23.36 -7.81
C SER A 5 21.69 -22.15 -7.86
N ASP A 6 21.39 -21.17 -8.73
CA ASP A 6 22.23 -19.96 -8.81
C ASP A 6 21.98 -19.09 -7.57
N PRO A 7 23.02 -18.52 -6.95
CA PRO A 7 22.87 -17.47 -5.94
C PRO A 7 21.98 -16.32 -6.43
N GLY A 8 21.12 -15.83 -5.55
CA GLY A 8 20.35 -14.61 -5.78
C GLY A 8 21.12 -13.33 -5.41
N ASN A 9 20.65 -12.20 -5.94
CA ASN A 9 21.10 -10.85 -5.58
C ASN A 9 19.85 -10.05 -5.14
N PRO A 10 19.58 -9.98 -3.82
CA PRO A 10 18.44 -9.25 -3.27
C PRO A 10 18.41 -7.75 -3.60
N GLU A 11 19.57 -7.12 -3.77
CA GLU A 11 19.72 -5.67 -4.00
C GLU A 11 19.11 -5.20 -5.33
N ILE A 12 19.06 -6.08 -6.34
CA ILE A 12 18.45 -5.81 -7.65
C ILE A 12 17.08 -6.48 -7.83
N CYS A 13 16.60 -7.20 -6.81
CA CYS A 13 15.40 -8.01 -6.91
C CYS A 13 14.15 -7.22 -6.49
N ASN A 14 13.28 -6.91 -7.45
CA ASN A 14 12.00 -6.26 -7.15
C ASN A 14 11.16 -7.03 -6.11
N GLY A 15 11.15 -8.36 -6.16
CA GLY A 15 10.43 -9.16 -5.16
C GLY A 15 10.97 -8.96 -3.75
N PHE A 16 12.28 -8.81 -3.60
CA PHE A 16 12.90 -8.55 -2.30
C PHE A 16 12.63 -7.13 -1.79
N ALA A 17 12.61 -6.13 -2.68
CA ALA A 17 12.19 -4.77 -2.31
C ALA A 17 10.78 -4.74 -1.70
N PHE A 18 9.85 -5.54 -2.26
CA PHE A 18 8.50 -5.66 -1.71
C PHE A 18 8.46 -6.40 -0.36
N HIS A 19 9.36 -7.34 -0.10
CA HIS A 19 9.48 -7.91 1.24
C HIS A 19 9.79 -6.83 2.28
N GLY A 20 10.59 -5.81 1.94
CA GLY A 20 10.83 -4.64 2.79
C GLY A 20 9.59 -3.84 3.19
N LEU A 21 8.51 -3.93 2.40
CA LEU A 21 7.25 -3.23 2.66
C LEU A 21 6.25 -4.09 3.45
N TYR A 22 6.20 -5.41 3.17
CA TYR A 22 5.10 -6.28 3.61
C TYR A 22 5.51 -7.39 4.59
N SER A 23 6.80 -7.68 4.73
CA SER A 23 7.31 -8.76 5.57
C SER A 23 7.95 -8.24 6.85
N GLN A 24 7.98 -9.08 7.89
CA GLN A 24 8.63 -8.74 9.16
C GLN A 24 10.16 -8.66 8.99
N PRO A 25 10.87 -7.78 9.72
CA PRO A 25 12.32 -7.62 9.62
C PRO A 25 13.11 -8.94 9.75
N GLU A 26 12.68 -9.83 10.63
CA GLU A 26 13.28 -11.13 10.87
C GLU A 26 13.15 -12.02 9.62
N LYS A 27 11.96 -12.02 9.00
CA LYS A 27 11.70 -12.78 7.78
C LYS A 27 12.49 -12.23 6.60
N ILE A 28 12.65 -10.91 6.51
CA ILE A 28 13.47 -10.29 5.47
C ILE A 28 14.93 -10.78 5.57
N LYS A 29 15.50 -10.81 6.78
CA LYS A 29 16.87 -11.32 7.01
C LYS A 29 17.02 -12.79 6.64
N GLU A 30 16.02 -13.61 6.97
CA GLU A 30 15.99 -15.03 6.61
C GLU A 30 15.96 -15.22 5.08
N ILE A 31 15.08 -14.48 4.40
CA ILE A 31 14.93 -14.53 2.93
C ILE A 31 16.20 -14.04 2.23
N ASP A 32 16.83 -12.98 2.73
CA ASP A 32 18.11 -12.45 2.21
C ASP A 32 19.18 -13.55 2.22
N ALA A 33 19.41 -14.14 3.40
CA ALA A 33 20.40 -15.20 3.58
C ALA A 33 20.10 -16.42 2.70
N ALA A 34 18.85 -16.90 2.69
CA ALA A 34 18.45 -18.06 1.91
C ALA A 34 18.50 -17.80 0.39
N CYS A 35 18.21 -16.58 -0.05
CA CYS A 35 18.27 -16.17 -1.46
C CYS A 35 19.72 -16.18 -1.97
N ARG A 36 20.66 -15.60 -1.20
CA ARG A 36 22.09 -15.59 -1.54
C ARG A 36 22.72 -16.97 -1.56
N LYS A 37 22.26 -17.88 -0.70
CA LYS A 37 22.71 -19.28 -0.66
C LYS A 37 22.01 -20.21 -1.65
N ALA A 38 21.08 -19.68 -2.46
CA ALA A 38 20.23 -20.46 -3.37
C ALA A 38 19.38 -21.55 -2.68
N GLU A 39 19.11 -21.40 -1.37
CA GLU A 39 18.30 -22.33 -0.58
C GLU A 39 16.81 -22.23 -0.93
N ILE A 40 16.34 -21.05 -1.38
CA ILE A 40 14.96 -20.81 -1.82
C ILE A 40 14.85 -20.38 -3.29
N GLY A 41 13.81 -20.85 -3.97
CA GLY A 41 13.41 -20.48 -5.34
C GLY A 41 12.91 -19.03 -5.46
N CYS A 42 13.08 -18.37 -6.62
CA CYS A 42 12.39 -17.09 -6.88
C CYS A 42 10.86 -17.23 -6.82
N THR A 43 10.32 -18.36 -7.30
CA THR A 43 8.89 -18.66 -7.23
C THR A 43 8.43 -18.87 -5.78
N ASP A 44 9.22 -19.58 -4.98
CA ASP A 44 8.90 -19.84 -3.57
C ASP A 44 8.94 -18.54 -2.75
N CYS A 45 9.96 -17.71 -2.98
CA CYS A 45 10.06 -16.35 -2.43
C CYS A 45 8.85 -15.50 -2.79
N LYS A 46 8.42 -15.51 -4.07
CA LYS A 46 7.20 -14.79 -4.51
C LYS A 46 5.92 -15.31 -3.85
N LYS A 47 5.79 -16.62 -3.61
CA LYS A 47 4.65 -17.18 -2.88
C LYS A 47 4.61 -16.71 -1.43
N MET A 48 5.77 -16.66 -0.77
CA MET A 48 5.89 -16.10 0.58
C MET A 48 5.46 -14.63 0.60
N LEU A 49 5.93 -13.83 -0.36
CA LEU A 49 5.52 -12.43 -0.50
C LEU A 49 4.02 -12.29 -0.71
N ALA A 50 3.44 -13.07 -1.63
CA ALA A 50 2.02 -13.02 -1.96
C ALA A 50 1.15 -13.31 -0.72
N GLY A 51 1.54 -14.30 0.10
CA GLY A 51 0.86 -14.58 1.37
C GLY A 51 0.88 -13.38 2.32
N ARG A 52 2.05 -12.73 2.47
CA ARG A 52 2.19 -11.53 3.31
C ARG A 52 1.37 -10.35 2.80
N VAL A 53 1.38 -10.10 1.49
CA VAL A 53 0.59 -9.04 0.87
C VAL A 53 -0.91 -9.29 1.07
N ALA A 54 -1.37 -10.52 0.87
CA ALA A 54 -2.78 -10.89 1.08
C ALA A 54 -3.22 -10.69 2.53
N GLU A 55 -2.38 -11.08 3.49
CA GLU A 55 -2.66 -10.89 4.93
C GLU A 55 -2.74 -9.40 5.30
N VAL A 56 -1.77 -8.59 4.84
CA VAL A 56 -1.72 -7.15 5.14
C VAL A 56 -2.87 -6.39 4.48
N LEU A 57 -3.24 -6.75 3.26
CA LEU A 57 -4.32 -6.10 2.52
C LEU A 57 -5.71 -6.66 2.85
N GLY A 58 -5.81 -7.80 3.54
CA GLY A 58 -7.07 -8.43 3.94
C GLY A 58 -8.05 -7.45 4.58
N PRO A 59 -7.66 -6.71 5.64
CA PRO A 59 -8.53 -5.72 6.27
C PRO A 59 -8.94 -4.56 5.36
N VAL A 60 -8.11 -4.21 4.37
CA VAL A 60 -8.45 -3.16 3.39
C VAL A 60 -9.51 -3.69 2.42
N HIS A 61 -9.32 -4.91 1.91
CA HIS A 61 -10.29 -5.55 1.01
C HIS A 61 -11.63 -5.79 1.71
N GLU A 62 -11.64 -6.28 2.96
CA GLU A 62 -12.86 -6.46 3.75
C GLU A 62 -13.64 -5.14 3.91
N ARG A 63 -12.93 -4.03 4.17
CA ARG A 63 -13.55 -2.70 4.25
C ARG A 63 -14.07 -2.24 2.89
N MET A 64 -13.35 -2.50 1.80
CA MET A 64 -13.81 -2.18 0.46
C MET A 64 -15.09 -2.96 0.12
N ASP A 65 -15.11 -4.27 0.38
CA ASP A 65 -16.26 -5.14 0.15
C ASP A 65 -17.49 -4.67 0.94
N TYR A 66 -17.30 -4.26 2.20
CA TYR A 66 -18.36 -3.63 2.99
C TYR A 66 -18.93 -2.40 2.27
N TYR A 67 -18.08 -1.45 1.87
CA TYR A 67 -18.55 -0.20 1.29
C TYR A 67 -19.18 -0.35 -0.10
N VAL A 68 -18.82 -1.40 -0.85
CA VAL A 68 -19.48 -1.70 -2.14
C VAL A 68 -20.98 -1.90 -1.98
N SER A 69 -21.44 -2.52 -0.87
CA SER A 69 -22.87 -2.66 -0.58
C SER A 69 -23.46 -1.51 0.26
N HIS A 70 -22.65 -0.54 0.69
CA HIS A 70 -23.05 0.58 1.56
C HIS A 70 -22.68 1.94 0.93
N ILE A 71 -22.98 2.10 -0.38
CA ILE A 71 -22.58 3.30 -1.14
C ILE A 71 -23.13 4.60 -0.55
N ASP A 72 -24.29 4.56 0.12
CA ASP A 72 -24.88 5.73 0.76
C ASP A 72 -24.06 6.24 1.95
N GLU A 73 -23.33 5.36 2.65
CA GLU A 73 -22.38 5.78 3.68
C GLU A 73 -21.21 6.56 3.06
N ILE A 74 -20.67 6.10 1.92
CA ILE A 74 -19.64 6.82 1.18
C ILE A 74 -20.17 8.21 0.77
N ASN A 75 -21.37 8.26 0.21
CA ASN A 75 -22.01 9.53 -0.18
C ASN A 75 -22.17 10.47 1.03
N GLY A 76 -22.56 9.93 2.19
CA GLY A 76 -22.64 10.66 3.45
C GLY A 76 -21.29 11.25 3.88
N ILE A 77 -20.23 10.44 3.87
CA ILE A 77 -18.86 10.86 4.21
C ILE A 77 -18.39 11.99 3.28
N ILE A 78 -18.59 11.84 1.97
CA ILE A 78 -18.21 12.86 0.97
C ILE A 78 -19.01 14.14 1.20
N LYS A 79 -20.33 14.04 1.39
CA LYS A 79 -21.20 15.20 1.64
C LYS A 79 -20.76 15.99 2.86
N GLU A 80 -20.41 15.30 3.95
CA GLU A 80 -19.94 15.94 5.18
C GLU A 80 -18.54 16.57 5.00
N GLY A 81 -17.64 15.89 4.30
CA GLY A 81 -16.35 16.46 3.88
C GLY A 81 -16.54 17.76 3.09
N ASN A 82 -17.45 17.76 2.12
CA ASN A 82 -17.76 18.92 1.30
C ASN A 82 -18.30 20.09 2.11
N LYS A 83 -19.17 19.86 3.11
CA LYS A 83 -19.66 20.92 4.00
C LYS A 83 -18.52 21.59 4.75
N ARG A 84 -17.65 20.80 5.39
CA ARG A 84 -16.50 21.31 6.15
C ARG A 84 -15.53 22.07 5.25
N ALA A 85 -15.20 21.51 4.09
CA ALA A 85 -14.32 22.17 3.11
C ALA A 85 -14.91 23.48 2.59
N THR A 86 -16.23 23.52 2.33
CA THR A 86 -16.94 24.72 1.82
C THR A 86 -16.85 25.89 2.79
N VAL A 87 -16.92 25.65 4.10
CA VAL A 87 -16.77 26.71 5.12
C VAL A 87 -15.41 27.38 4.99
N ILE A 88 -14.34 26.59 4.91
CA ILE A 88 -12.97 27.10 4.78
C ILE A 88 -12.79 27.80 3.42
N ALA A 89 -13.24 27.17 2.33
CA ALA A 89 -13.13 27.72 0.99
C ALA A 89 -13.84 29.08 0.86
N ARG A 90 -15.03 29.24 1.48
CA ARG A 90 -15.75 30.52 1.51
C ARG A 90 -14.94 31.59 2.22
N LYS A 91 -14.41 31.30 3.42
CA LYS A 91 -13.55 32.23 4.16
C LYS A 91 -12.35 32.67 3.32
N THR A 92 -11.66 31.72 2.68
CA THR A 92 -10.53 32.02 1.80
C THR A 92 -10.97 32.92 0.63
N MET A 93 -12.12 32.64 0.01
CA MET A 93 -12.60 33.47 -1.09
C MET A 93 -13.01 34.88 -0.63
N ASP A 94 -13.48 35.06 0.60
CA ASP A 94 -13.77 36.39 1.14
C ASP A 94 -12.48 37.21 1.30
N GLU A 95 -11.40 36.58 1.78
CA GLU A 95 -10.06 37.21 1.85
C GLU A 95 -9.52 37.55 0.46
N VAL A 96 -9.65 36.64 -0.50
CA VAL A 96 -9.26 36.87 -1.90
C VAL A 96 -10.01 38.05 -2.49
N ARG A 97 -11.34 38.07 -2.36
CA ARG A 97 -12.21 39.13 -2.86
C ARG A 97 -11.85 40.49 -2.28
N ALA A 98 -11.62 40.55 -0.96
CA ALA A 98 -11.14 41.76 -0.29
C ALA A 98 -9.79 42.25 -0.86
N ALA A 99 -8.85 41.33 -1.13
CA ALA A 99 -7.53 41.66 -1.67
C ALA A 99 -7.60 42.16 -3.12
N VAL A 100 -8.45 41.55 -3.95
CA VAL A 100 -8.61 41.93 -5.37
C VAL A 100 -9.67 43.01 -5.61
N LYS A 101 -10.33 43.49 -4.55
CA LYS A 101 -11.34 44.56 -4.55
C LYS A 101 -12.58 44.26 -5.41
N ILE A 102 -13.11 43.03 -5.30
CA ILE A 102 -14.39 42.62 -5.90
C ILE A 102 -15.35 42.07 -4.85
#